data_AF-A0A7Y2ZGL9-F1
#
_entry.id   AF-A0A7Y2ZGL9-F1
#
_cell.length_a   1.000
_cell.length_b   1.000
_cell.length_c   1.000
_cell.angle_alpha   90.00
_cell.angle_beta   90.00
_cell.angle_gamma   90.00
#
_symmetry.space_group_name_H-M   'P 1'
#
loop_
_entity.id
_entity.type
_entity.pdbx_description
1 polymer ?
#
loop_
_entity_poly.entity_id
_entity_poly.type
_entity_poly.pdbx_seq_one_letter_code
_entity_poly.pdbx_strand_id
1 'polypeptide(L)' 'SGVMMLNHLADTRDDARCREAGNAIKHAYNECLKEGHKTADLGGTLGTQAFADEVIRRL' A
#
# COMPACT_ATOMS: atom_id res chain seq x y z
N SER A 1 3.00 -7.41 6.83
CA SER A 1 2.56 -6.25 6.03
C SER A 1 2.51 -5.02 6.92
N GLY A 2 3.06 -3.88 6.48
CA GLY A 2 3.05 -2.62 7.25
C GLY A 2 1.65 -2.09 7.54
N VAL A 3 0.70 -2.27 6.61
CA VAL A 3 -0.72 -1.89 6.81
C VAL A 3 -1.34 -2.60 8.02
N MET A 4 -1.08 -3.90 8.18
CA MET A 4 -1.60 -4.67 9.32
C MET A 4 -1.00 -4.21 10.65
N MET A 5 0.30 -3.87 10.66
CA MET A 5 0.95 -3.28 11.83
C MET A 5 0.31 -1.92 12.17
N LEU A 6 0.08 -1.05 11.18
CA LEU A 6 -0.55 0.25 11.40
C LEU A 6 -1.98 0.11 11.95
N ASN A 7 -2.77 -0.84 11.43
CA ASN A 7 -4.09 -1.13 11.98
C ASN A 7 -4.02 -1.62 13.43
N HIS A 8 -3.07 -2.51 13.75
CA HIS A 8 -2.86 -2.99 15.11
C HIS A 8 -2.44 -1.85 16.07
N LEU A 9 -1.58 -0.94 15.62
CA LEU A 9 -1.19 0.24 16.40
C LEU A 9 -2.37 1.18 16.62
N ALA A 10 -3.24 1.36 15.61
CA ALA A 10 -4.45 2.16 15.77
C ALA A 10 -5.35 1.58 16.87
N ASP A 11 -5.55 0.27 16.91
CA ASP A 11 -6.37 -0.40 17.92
C ASP A 11 -5.74 -0.40 19.31
N THR A 12 -4.43 -0.65 19.40
CA THR A 12 -3.74 -0.80 20.70
C THR A 12 -3.36 0.53 21.34
N ARG A 13 -3.28 1.61 20.56
CA ARG A 13 -2.87 2.94 21.03
C ARG A 13 -3.95 4.01 20.88
N ASP A 14 -5.15 3.63 20.41
CA ASP A 14 -6.25 4.54 20.09
C ASP A 14 -5.82 5.71 19.18
N ASP A 15 -4.94 5.41 18.20
CA ASP A 15 -4.41 6.40 17.26
C ASP A 15 -5.02 6.22 15.87
N ALA A 16 -6.08 6.97 15.61
CA ALA A 16 -6.79 6.96 14.33
C ALA A 16 -5.88 7.26 13.12
N ARG A 17 -4.81 8.03 13.30
CA ARG A 17 -3.88 8.39 12.22
C ARG A 17 -3.15 7.16 11.69
N CYS A 18 -2.89 6.16 12.53
CA CYS A 18 -2.31 4.89 12.08
C CYS A 18 -3.27 4.15 11.14
N ARG A 19 -4.58 4.14 11.45
CA ARG A 19 -5.59 3.51 10.59
C ARG A 19 -5.75 4.26 9.27
N GLU A 20 -5.74 5.59 9.30
CA GLU A 20 -5.77 6.44 8.11
C GLU A 20 -4.57 6.16 7.20
N ALA A 21 -3.34 6.14 7.74
CA ALA A 21 -2.14 5.82 6.98
C ALA A 21 -2.18 4.40 6.38
N GLY A 22 -2.64 3.40 7.15
CA GLY A 22 -2.79 2.04 6.67
C GLY A 22 -3.79 1.94 5.52
N ASN A 23 -4.91 2.65 5.62
CA ASN A 23 -5.93 2.72 4.56
C ASN A 23 -5.43 3.43 3.30
N ALA A 24 -4.67 4.53 3.44
CA ALA A 24 -4.08 5.24 2.31
C ALA A 24 -3.12 4.32 1.52
N ILE A 25 -2.22 3.61 2.20
CA ILE A 25 -1.30 2.65 1.56
C ILE A 25 -2.07 1.54 0.84
N LYS A 26 -3.11 0.98 1.48
CA LYS A 26 -3.94 -0.05 0.87
C LYS A 26 -4.65 0.46 -0.38
N HIS A 27 -5.15 1.69 -0.34
CA HIS A 27 -5.82 2.31 -1.47
C HIS A 27 -4.86 2.52 -2.64
N ALA A 28 -3.71 3.15 -2.40
CA ALA A 28 -2.67 3.39 -3.40
C ALA A 28 -2.19 2.10 -4.07
N TYR A 29 -1.95 1.04 -3.27
CA TYR A 29 -1.61 -0.28 -3.78
C TYR A 29 -2.69 -0.85 -4.71
N ASN A 30 -3.96 -0.77 -4.31
CA ASN A 30 -5.07 -1.27 -5.12
C ASN A 30 -5.23 -0.47 -6.42
N GLU A 31 -5.05 0.84 -6.39
CA GLU A 31 -5.07 1.67 -7.60
C GLU A 31 -3.94 1.31 -8.56
N CYS A 32 -2.71 1.10 -8.07
CA CYS A 32 -1.62 0.58 -8.92
C CYS A 32 -2.02 -0.71 -9.65
N LEU A 33 -2.61 -1.67 -8.93
CA LEU A 33 -3.04 -2.93 -9.53
C LEU A 33 -4.16 -2.76 -10.55
N LYS A 34 -5.13 -1.87 -10.29
CA LYS A 34 -6.24 -1.56 -11.21
C LYS A 34 -5.74 -0.92 -12.50
N GLU A 35 -4.75 -0.04 -12.40
CA GLU A 35 -4.12 0.63 -13.54
C GLU A 35 -3.12 -0.26 -14.30
N GLY A 36 -2.87 -1.48 -13.82
CA GLY A 36 -1.99 -2.44 -14.49
C GLY A 36 -0.51 -2.30 -14.13
N HIS A 37 -0.16 -1.41 -13.20
CA HIS A 37 1.19 -1.35 -12.62
C HIS A 37 1.39 -2.58 -11.72
N LYS A 38 1.98 -3.64 -12.27
CA LYS A 38 2.13 -4.92 -11.60
C LYS A 38 3.55 -5.44 -11.70
N THR A 39 3.94 -6.25 -10.71
CA THR A 39 5.18 -7.03 -10.73
C THR A 39 5.01 -8.31 -11.55
N ALA A 40 6.12 -8.97 -11.88
CA ALA A 40 6.14 -10.14 -12.77
C ALA A 40 5.26 -11.31 -12.29
N ASP A 41 5.17 -11.53 -10.97
CA ASP A 41 4.32 -12.55 -10.35
C ASP A 41 2.82 -12.30 -10.55
N LEU A 42 2.43 -11.04 -10.79
CA LEU A 42 1.06 -10.62 -11.07
C LEU A 42 0.83 -10.34 -12.57
N GLY A 43 1.74 -10.80 -13.44
CA GLY A 43 1.65 -10.65 -14.90
C GLY A 43 2.04 -9.27 -15.43
N GLY A 44 2.76 -8.46 -14.64
CA GLY A 44 3.33 -7.20 -15.09
C GLY A 44 4.83 -7.27 -15.36
N THR A 45 5.46 -6.10 -15.50
CA THR A 45 6.89 -5.98 -15.84
C THR A 45 7.67 -5.14 -14.83
N LEU A 46 7.00 -4.58 -13.82
CA LEU A 46 7.67 -3.75 -12.83
C LEU A 46 8.53 -4.60 -11.89
N GLY A 47 9.72 -4.09 -11.58
CA GLY A 47 10.50 -4.57 -10.45
C GLY A 47 9.98 -4.00 -9.12
N THR A 48 10.46 -4.52 -8.00
CA THR A 48 10.03 -4.12 -6.65
C THR A 48 10.14 -2.62 -6.40
N GLN A 49 11.27 -2.01 -6.77
CA GLN A 49 11.49 -0.56 -6.56
C GLN A 49 10.50 0.27 -7.40
N ALA A 50 10.36 -0.05 -8.69
CA ALA A 50 9.48 0.68 -9.59
C ALA A 50 8.01 0.57 -9.15
N PHE A 51 7.58 -0.61 -8.69
CA PHE A 51 6.24 -0.78 -8.13
C PHE A 51 6.06 0.02 -6.82
N ALA A 52 7.06 0.05 -5.94
CA ALA A 52 7.01 0.88 -4.73
C ALA A 52 6.87 2.38 -5.07
N ASP A 53 7.57 2.87 -6.10
CA ASP A 53 7.46 4.26 -6.56
C ASP A 53 6.07 4.56 -7.13
N GLU A 54 5.44 3.60 -7.84
CA GLU A 54 4.05 3.74 -8.31
C GLU A 54 3.06 3.85 -7.14
N VAL A 55 3.27 3.06 -6.08
CA VAL A 55 2.44 3.12 -4.86
C VAL A 55 2.62 4.46 -4.16
N ILE A 56 3.86 4.93 -4.00
CA ILE A 56 4.16 6.22 -3.35
C ILE A 56 3.55 7.39 -4.14
N ARG A 57 3.55 7.34 -5.48
CA ARG A 57 2.92 8.39 -6.31
C ARG A 57 1.40 8.51 -6.14
N ARG A 58 0.75 7.52 -5.52
CA ARG A 58 -0.70 7.48 -5.29
C ARG A 58 -1.08 7.64 -3.80
N LEU A 59 -0.11 7.89 -2.93
CA LEU A 59 -0.30 8.25 -1.52
C LEU A 59 -0.54 9.75 -1.36
#